data_AF-A0A4S8M1D3-F1
#
_entry.id   AF-A0A4S8M1D3-F1
#
_cell.length_a   1.000
_cell.length_b   1.000
_cell.length_c   1.000
_cell.angle_alpha   90.00
_cell.angle_beta   90.00
_cell.angle_gamma   90.00
#
_symmetry.space_group_name_H-M   'P 1'
#
loop_
_entity.id
_entity.type
_entity.pdbx_description
1 polymer ?
#
loop_
_entity_poly.entity_id
_entity_poly.type
_entity_poly.pdbx_seq_one_letter_code
_entity_poly.pdbx_strand_id
1 'polypeptide(L)'
;MSEVMALLAQNQQFMSALFAQQQAQAAQKTPEEPKAPEFPMFTSNPVPPSKSLLDLFPSVPQNTLLDIARHDFLPFDLRKLNAHLRDNSDAVSGNTSSGSISQDFPNFTSLYRPLCTYFAILTTFAAAGGNANVVAVLSRGTFKYSNLLFSYAQRFEWDAVVRYHIAFHDVQRCEMRNGNYAGWGIPNVSLMGIHLFGYSKTRSTTSTSKSSSSSTRPSGRKPKDQQTCFDWNKGLCNKDPCPEGRIHRCKNCESPDHKEGACPKKT
;
A
#
# COMPACT_ATOMS: atom_id res chain seq x y z
N MET A 1 39.64 -52.26 -60.42
CA MET A 1 39.37 -52.31 -58.97
C MET A 1 40.30 -51.41 -58.14
N SER A 2 41.56 -51.18 -58.53
CA SER A 2 42.51 -50.35 -57.76
C SER A 2 42.14 -48.86 -57.71
N GLU A 3 41.63 -48.28 -58.81
CA GLU A 3 41.33 -46.84 -58.88
C GLU A 3 40.09 -46.44 -58.07
N VAL A 4 39.07 -47.30 -58.02
CA VAL A 4 37.85 -47.06 -57.25
C VAL A 4 38.14 -47.04 -55.74
N MET A 5 39.05 -47.89 -55.27
CA MET A 5 39.48 -47.90 -53.86
C MET A 5 40.34 -46.69 -53.51
N ALA A 6 41.17 -46.21 -54.45
CA ALA A 6 41.95 -44.98 -54.25
C ALA A 6 41.05 -43.74 -54.15
N LEU A 7 40.00 -43.66 -54.98
CA LEU A 7 39.04 -42.56 -54.94
C LEU A 7 38.24 -42.54 -53.62
N LEU A 8 37.87 -43.72 -53.11
CA LEU A 8 37.15 -43.86 -51.85
C LEU A 8 38.01 -43.45 -50.65
N ALA A 9 39.29 -43.82 -50.64
CA ALA A 9 40.24 -43.40 -49.62
C ALA A 9 40.47 -41.88 -49.64
N GLN A 10 40.59 -41.28 -50.83
CA GLN A 10 40.74 -39.82 -50.96
C GLN A 10 39.51 -39.07 -50.47
N ASN A 11 38.30 -39.58 -50.76
CA ASN A 11 37.06 -38.96 -50.32
C ASN A 11 36.89 -39.07 -48.79
N GLN A 12 37.32 -40.19 -48.20
CA GLN A 12 37.30 -40.38 -46.75
C GLN A 12 38.30 -39.43 -46.04
N GLN A 13 39.48 -39.23 -46.62
CA GLN A 13 40.45 -38.26 -46.11
C GLN A 13 39.93 -36.83 -46.20
N PHE A 14 39.30 -36.45 -47.32
CA PHE A 14 38.73 -35.12 -47.49
C PHE A 14 37.62 -34.83 -46.46
N MET A 15 36.69 -35.76 -46.26
CA MET A 15 35.63 -35.62 -45.25
C MET A 15 36.19 -35.53 -43.82
N SER A 16 37.23 -36.29 -43.51
CA SER A 16 37.87 -36.23 -42.19
C SER A 16 38.58 -34.89 -41.94
N ALA A 17 39.23 -34.32 -42.96
CA ALA A 17 39.87 -33.01 -42.86
C ALA A 17 38.84 -31.89 -42.68
N LEU A 18 37.71 -31.98 -43.38
CA LEU A 18 36.62 -31.01 -43.27
C LEU A 18 35.97 -31.04 -41.87
N PHE A 19 35.82 -32.23 -41.30
CA PHE A 19 35.29 -32.40 -39.94
C PHE A 19 36.28 -31.88 -38.88
N ALA A 20 37.57 -32.16 -39.04
CA ALA A 20 38.62 -31.65 -38.16
C ALA A 20 38.71 -30.11 -38.22
N GLN A 21 38.57 -29.52 -39.41
CA GLN A 21 38.56 -28.07 -39.58
C GLN A 21 37.32 -27.43 -38.93
N GLN A 22 36.16 -28.08 -39.02
CA GLN A 22 34.93 -27.61 -38.37
C GLN A 22 35.03 -27.69 -36.83
N GLN A 23 35.66 -28.73 -36.28
CA GLN A 23 35.92 -28.83 -34.84
C GLN A 23 36.96 -27.79 -34.37
N ALA A 24 37.99 -27.51 -35.15
CA ALA A 24 38.96 -26.45 -34.83
C ALA A 24 38.34 -25.05 -34.84
N GLN A 25 37.40 -24.77 -35.76
CA GLN A 25 36.65 -23.51 -35.79
C GLN A 25 35.65 -23.38 -34.62
N ALA A 26 35.08 -24.49 -34.15
CA ALA A 26 34.23 -24.50 -32.96
C ALA A 26 35.02 -24.27 -31.67
N ALA A 27 36.25 -24.78 -31.57
CA ALA A 27 37.12 -24.60 -30.40
C ALA A 27 37.73 -23.19 -30.27
N GLN A 28 37.77 -22.39 -31.34
CA GLN A 28 38.22 -20.99 -31.29
C GLN A 28 37.11 -19.98 -30.97
N LYS A 29 35.83 -20.41 -30.94
CA LYS A 29 34.72 -19.61 -30.42
C LYS A 29 34.50 -19.93 -28.95
N THR A 30 35.47 -19.56 -28.11
CA THR A 30 35.14 -19.26 -26.72
C THR A 30 34.15 -18.10 -26.76
N PRO A 31 32.92 -18.22 -26.22
CA PRO A 31 32.06 -17.07 -26.07
C PRO A 31 32.80 -16.10 -25.15
N GLU A 32 33.26 -14.99 -25.69
CA GLU A 32 33.74 -13.88 -24.88
C GLU A 32 32.50 -13.39 -24.11
N GLU A 33 32.35 -13.90 -22.89
CA GLU A 33 31.27 -13.53 -21.99
C GLU A 33 31.30 -12.00 -21.89
N PRO A 34 30.25 -11.29 -22.36
CA PRO A 34 30.27 -9.85 -22.37
C PRO A 34 30.42 -9.37 -20.93
N LYS A 35 31.60 -8.81 -20.61
CA LYS A 35 31.92 -8.30 -19.28
C LYS A 35 30.79 -7.36 -18.89
N ALA A 36 30.00 -7.76 -17.90
CA ALA A 36 28.85 -6.98 -17.47
C ALA A 36 29.32 -5.55 -17.17
N PRO A 37 28.60 -4.51 -17.62
CA PRO A 37 29.00 -3.14 -17.36
C PRO A 37 29.17 -2.93 -15.85
N GLU A 38 30.39 -2.59 -15.45
CA GLU A 38 30.72 -2.31 -14.05
C GLU A 38 30.02 -1.01 -13.63
N PHE A 39 29.28 -1.05 -12.52
CA PHE A 39 28.65 0.15 -11.99
C PHE A 39 29.73 1.10 -11.44
N PRO A 40 29.63 2.41 -11.70
CA PRO A 40 30.58 3.37 -11.15
C PRO A 40 30.53 3.32 -9.62
N MET A 41 31.70 3.11 -9.00
CA MET A 41 31.82 3.19 -7.54
C MET A 41 31.75 4.65 -7.11
N PHE A 42 30.89 4.95 -6.14
CA PHE A 42 30.92 6.23 -5.46
C PHE A 42 32.13 6.26 -4.51
N THR A 43 33.08 7.16 -4.76
CA THR A 43 34.21 7.40 -3.85
C THR A 43 33.72 8.17 -2.64
N SER A 44 33.90 7.63 -1.45
CA SER A 44 33.54 8.29 -0.19
C SER A 44 34.55 9.40 0.11
N ASN A 45 34.19 10.66 -0.16
CA ASN A 45 34.94 11.78 0.42
C ASN A 45 34.71 11.83 1.94
N PRO A 46 35.68 12.30 2.75
CA PRO A 46 35.48 12.51 4.17
C PRO A 46 34.24 13.38 4.41
N VAL A 47 33.24 12.82 5.07
CA VAL A 47 32.00 13.54 5.39
C VAL A 47 32.36 14.60 6.45
N PRO A 48 32.09 15.89 6.21
CA PRO A 48 32.26 16.92 7.25
C PRO A 48 31.48 16.53 8.51
N PRO A 49 31.91 16.93 9.71
CA PRO A 49 31.19 16.63 10.95
C PRO A 49 29.70 16.98 10.78
N SER A 50 28.84 15.97 10.90
CA SER A 50 27.41 16.10 10.66
C SER A 50 26.82 17.09 11.67
N LYS A 51 26.02 18.04 11.18
CA LYS A 51 25.22 18.92 12.04
C LYS A 51 24.37 18.08 13.00
N SER A 52 24.14 18.60 14.21
CA SER A 52 23.29 17.91 15.19
C SER A 52 21.87 17.75 14.64
N LEU A 53 21.14 16.72 15.08
CA LEU A 53 19.70 16.58 14.75
C LEU A 53 18.90 17.84 15.10
N LEU A 54 19.27 18.52 16.19
CA LEU A 54 18.65 19.77 16.61
C LEU A 54 18.87 20.90 15.59
N ASP A 55 20.04 20.95 14.96
CA ASP A 55 20.36 21.96 13.95
C ASP A 55 19.66 21.67 12.62
N LEU A 56 19.40 20.39 12.31
CA LEU A 56 18.74 19.94 11.09
C LEU A 56 17.21 20.03 11.18
N PHE A 57 16.65 19.90 12.39
CA PHE A 57 15.22 19.94 12.64
C PHE A 57 14.86 20.93 13.76
N PRO A 58 15.19 22.22 13.61
CA PRO A 58 15.02 23.21 14.68
C PRO A 58 13.56 23.48 15.06
N SER A 59 12.62 23.18 14.16
CA SER A 59 11.18 23.31 14.41
C SER A 59 10.59 22.14 15.20
N VAL A 60 11.33 21.04 15.37
CA VAL A 60 10.85 19.84 16.09
C VAL A 60 11.41 19.85 17.52
N PRO A 61 10.55 19.74 18.56
CA PRO A 61 11.01 19.73 19.94
C PRO A 61 12.05 18.63 20.20
N GLN A 62 13.06 18.92 21.02
CA GLN A 62 14.13 17.99 21.34
C GLN A 62 13.61 16.64 21.88
N ASN A 63 12.61 16.66 22.76
CA ASN A 63 12.03 15.43 23.29
C ASN A 63 11.39 14.57 22.19
N THR A 64 10.70 15.20 21.23
CA THR A 64 10.15 14.50 20.07
C THR A 64 11.24 13.85 19.21
N LEU A 65 12.37 14.54 19.00
CA LEU A 65 13.51 13.96 18.28
C LEU A 65 14.08 12.74 19.01
N LEU A 66 14.20 12.82 20.34
CA LEU A 66 14.68 11.71 21.16
C LEU A 66 13.71 10.53 21.15
N ASP A 67 12.40 10.79 21.22
CA ASP A 67 11.37 9.76 21.15
C ASP A 67 11.41 9.04 19.80
N ILE A 68 11.63 9.76 18.70
CA ILE A 68 11.78 9.15 17.37
C ILE A 68 13.07 8.32 17.31
N ALA A 69 14.19 8.86 17.80
CA ALA A 69 15.47 8.16 17.82
C ALA A 69 15.45 6.86 18.65
N ARG A 70 14.65 6.82 19.71
CA ARG A 70 14.45 5.66 20.60
C ARG A 70 13.30 4.73 20.16
N HIS A 71 12.59 5.06 19.07
CA HIS A 71 11.39 4.38 18.61
C HIS A 71 10.22 4.41 19.61
N ASP A 72 10.23 5.35 20.54
CA ASP A 72 9.19 5.57 21.56
C ASP A 72 8.08 6.53 21.09
N PHE A 73 8.29 7.21 19.97
CA PHE A 73 7.33 8.13 19.36
C PHE A 73 6.07 7.42 18.82
N LEU A 74 4.90 7.71 19.40
CA LEU A 74 3.64 7.06 19.05
C LEU A 74 3.12 7.46 17.65
N PRO A 75 2.46 6.57 16.89
CA PRO A 75 1.90 6.91 15.58
C PRO A 75 0.88 8.05 15.62
N PHE A 76 0.06 8.11 16.67
CA PHE A 76 -0.88 9.22 16.87
C PHE A 76 -0.19 10.57 17.01
N ASP A 77 1.01 10.59 17.59
CA ASP A 77 1.77 11.80 17.83
C ASP A 77 2.41 12.37 16.58
N LEU A 78 2.35 11.65 15.45
CA LEU A 78 2.80 12.12 14.15
C LEU A 78 2.18 13.49 13.78
N ARG A 79 0.95 13.78 14.23
CA ARG A 79 0.31 15.11 14.06
C ARG A 79 1.11 16.26 14.68
N LYS A 80 1.87 16.01 15.76
CA LYS A 80 2.74 16.99 16.42
C LYS A 80 3.84 17.48 15.47
N LEU A 81 4.34 16.62 14.58
CA LEU A 81 5.33 17.02 13.57
C LEU A 81 4.77 17.97 12.51
N ASN A 82 3.45 17.98 12.32
CA ASN A 82 2.78 18.87 11.37
C ASN A 82 2.45 20.24 12.00
N ALA A 83 2.18 20.29 13.30
CA ALA A 83 1.87 21.54 14.02
C ALA A 83 2.98 22.58 13.85
N HIS A 84 4.23 22.14 13.81
CA HIS A 84 5.40 23.00 13.60
C HIS A 84 5.65 23.42 12.14
N LEU A 85 4.94 22.82 11.18
CA LEU A 85 4.95 23.21 9.76
C LEU A 85 3.80 24.15 9.40
N ARG A 86 2.82 24.35 10.29
CA ARG A 86 1.67 25.25 10.10
C ARG A 86 1.94 26.66 10.63
N ASP A 87 3.18 27.13 10.56
CA ASP A 87 3.46 28.54 10.83
C ASP A 87 2.94 29.36 9.63
N ASN A 88 1.91 30.19 9.87
CA ASN A 88 1.39 31.28 9.03
C ASN A 88 0.25 31.10 7.99
N SER A 89 -0.72 30.16 8.09
CA SER A 89 -1.92 30.34 7.23
C SER A 89 -3.31 29.96 7.74
N ASP A 90 -3.48 29.11 8.75
CA ASP A 90 -4.83 28.57 8.99
C ASP A 90 -5.09 28.26 10.47
N ALA A 91 -5.17 29.32 11.27
CA ALA A 91 -5.81 29.30 12.57
C ALA A 91 -7.32 29.47 12.39
N VAL A 92 -8.02 28.42 11.97
CA VAL A 92 -9.48 28.35 12.11
C VAL A 92 -9.90 26.99 12.63
N SER A 93 -10.56 27.05 13.79
CA SER A 93 -11.42 26.04 14.42
C SER A 93 -10.72 24.77 14.91
N GLY A 94 -10.95 24.30 16.13
CA GLY A 94 -12.11 24.50 16.98
C GLY A 94 -12.36 23.15 17.66
N ASN A 95 -12.25 23.16 18.97
CA ASN A 95 -12.34 22.01 19.85
C ASN A 95 -13.56 21.12 19.53
N THR A 96 -13.35 19.89 19.05
CA THR A 96 -14.32 18.80 19.12
C THR A 96 -13.60 17.49 19.35
N SER A 97 -13.63 17.03 20.60
CA SER A 97 -13.30 15.66 20.99
C SER A 97 -14.35 14.73 20.39
N SER A 98 -14.12 14.22 19.18
CA SER A 98 -14.93 13.19 18.54
C SER A 98 -14.00 12.05 18.13
N GLY A 99 -14.17 10.88 18.76
CA GLY A 99 -13.23 9.75 18.78
C GLY A 99 -13.02 8.97 17.48
N SER A 100 -12.86 9.65 16.33
CA SER A 100 -12.38 9.03 15.09
C SER A 100 -10.96 9.53 14.78
N ILE A 101 -10.03 8.58 14.66
CA ILE A 101 -8.61 8.77 14.34
C ILE A 101 -8.43 9.56 13.02
N SER A 102 -9.43 9.49 12.13
CA SER A 102 -9.44 10.21 10.86
C SER A 102 -9.61 11.72 10.98
N GLN A 103 -10.02 12.24 12.13
CA GLN A 103 -10.09 13.69 12.34
C GLN A 103 -8.69 14.32 12.45
N ASP A 104 -7.73 13.59 13.04
CA ASP A 104 -6.34 14.05 13.17
C ASP A 104 -5.62 14.07 11.81
N PHE A 105 -6.04 13.21 10.89
CA PHE A 105 -5.50 13.11 9.54
C PHE A 105 -6.66 13.11 8.54
N PRO A 106 -7.21 14.25 8.13
CA PRO A 106 -8.39 14.30 7.25
C PRO A 106 -8.15 13.79 5.82
N ASN A 107 -6.90 13.76 5.35
CA ASN A 107 -6.56 13.28 4.00
C ASN A 107 -5.13 12.74 3.91
N PHE A 108 -4.78 12.16 2.75
CA PHE A 108 -3.44 11.62 2.51
C PHE A 108 -2.33 12.64 2.78
N THR A 109 -2.48 13.88 2.32
CA THR A 109 -1.46 14.92 2.48
C THR A 109 -1.23 15.27 3.95
N SER A 110 -2.29 15.32 4.77
CA SER A 110 -2.17 15.62 6.20
C SER A 110 -1.40 14.54 6.97
N LEU A 111 -1.44 13.29 6.51
CA LEU A 111 -0.67 12.19 7.07
C LEU A 111 0.75 12.12 6.49
N TYR A 112 0.85 12.28 5.17
CA TYR A 112 2.09 12.10 4.41
C TYR A 112 3.18 13.10 4.81
N ARG A 113 2.82 14.38 5.00
CA ARG A 113 3.80 15.43 5.38
C ARG A 113 4.54 15.11 6.68
N PRO A 114 3.87 14.90 7.83
CA PRO A 114 4.58 14.59 9.06
C PRO A 114 5.24 13.20 9.02
N LEU A 115 4.72 12.25 8.22
CA LEU A 115 5.37 10.96 7.98
C LEU A 115 6.74 11.13 7.29
N CYS A 116 6.83 12.01 6.29
CA CYS A 116 8.10 12.35 5.65
C CYS A 116 9.10 12.94 6.65
N THR A 117 8.66 13.86 7.51
CA THR A 117 9.50 14.44 8.56
C THR A 117 10.00 13.36 9.53
N TYR A 118 9.12 12.45 9.96
CA TYR A 118 9.49 11.31 10.80
C TYR A 118 10.59 10.46 10.16
N PHE A 119 10.44 10.08 8.89
CA PHE A 119 11.46 9.30 8.19
C PHE A 119 12.76 10.06 7.96
N ALA A 120 12.69 11.37 7.70
CA ALA A 120 13.88 12.20 7.55
C ALA A 120 14.69 12.25 8.85
N ILE A 121 14.04 12.43 10.01
CA ILE A 121 14.68 12.39 11.33
C ILE A 121 15.30 11.00 11.57
N LEU A 122 14.52 9.94 11.36
CA LEU A 122 14.96 8.56 11.58
C LEU A 122 16.18 8.19 10.72
N THR A 123 16.17 8.58 9.44
CA THR A 123 17.27 8.32 8.50
C THR A 123 18.51 9.13 8.86
N THR A 124 18.33 10.39 9.27
CA THR A 124 19.42 11.26 9.71
C THR A 124 20.08 10.72 10.98
N PHE A 125 19.27 10.24 11.93
CA PHE A 125 19.77 9.61 13.15
C PHE A 125 20.61 8.35 12.83
N ALA A 126 20.10 7.48 11.94
CA ALA A 126 20.84 6.29 11.49
C ALA A 126 22.16 6.65 10.79
N ALA A 127 22.16 7.73 10.00
CA ALA A 127 23.36 8.23 9.33
C ALA A 127 24.40 8.77 10.33
N ALA A 128 23.96 9.54 11.33
CA ALA A 128 24.83 10.04 12.39
C ALA A 128 25.46 8.91 13.22
N GLY A 129 24.74 7.79 13.40
CA GLY A 129 25.27 6.57 14.00
C GLY A 129 26.21 5.75 13.11
N GLY A 130 26.50 6.20 11.88
CA GLY A 130 27.39 5.52 10.93
C GLY A 130 26.81 4.24 10.31
N ASN A 131 25.50 3.98 10.46
CA ASN A 131 24.89 2.73 9.99
C ASN A 131 24.35 2.88 8.57
N ALA A 132 25.24 2.88 7.58
CA ALA A 132 24.90 3.05 6.16
C ALA A 132 23.89 2.01 5.64
N ASN A 133 23.92 0.77 6.16
CA ASN A 133 22.96 -0.26 5.78
C ASN A 133 21.55 0.12 6.26
N VAL A 134 21.39 0.52 7.53
CA VAL A 134 20.10 0.98 8.06
C VAL A 134 19.59 2.20 7.28
N VAL A 135 20.45 3.16 6.94
CA VAL A 135 20.10 4.31 6.09
C VAL A 135 19.54 3.85 4.73
N ALA A 136 20.22 2.91 4.07
CA ALA A 136 19.77 2.39 2.77
C ALA A 136 18.45 1.61 2.88
N VAL A 137 18.29 0.79 3.92
CA VAL A 137 17.06 0.04 4.20
C VAL A 137 15.89 0.99 4.47
N LEU A 138 16.07 1.97 5.35
CA LEU A 138 15.06 2.97 5.68
C LEU A 138 14.67 3.82 4.47
N SER A 139 15.63 4.25 3.67
CA SER A 139 15.37 5.08 2.49
C SER A 139 14.48 4.33 1.47
N ARG A 140 14.82 3.07 1.18
CA ARG A 140 14.00 2.21 0.30
C ARG A 140 12.65 1.91 0.92
N GLY A 141 12.61 1.60 2.21
CA GLY A 141 11.39 1.26 2.94
C GLY A 141 10.42 2.43 3.01
N THR A 142 10.93 3.65 3.25
CA THR A 142 10.18 4.90 3.24
C THR A 142 9.48 5.11 1.90
N PHE A 143 10.22 4.95 0.80
CA PHE A 143 9.65 5.11 -0.54
C PHE A 143 8.59 4.04 -0.85
N LYS A 144 8.89 2.77 -0.55
CA LYS A 144 7.93 1.66 -0.75
C LYS A 144 6.66 1.86 0.07
N TYR A 145 6.80 2.21 1.35
CA TYR A 145 5.67 2.42 2.25
C TYR A 145 4.82 3.62 1.83
N SER A 146 5.45 4.72 1.44
CA SER A 146 4.75 5.90 0.92
C SER A 146 3.89 5.57 -0.30
N ASN A 147 4.43 4.81 -1.26
CA ASN A 147 3.69 4.36 -2.44
C ASN A 147 2.55 3.38 -2.07
N LEU A 148 2.80 2.48 -1.13
CA LEU A 148 1.79 1.54 -0.63
C LEU A 148 0.61 2.30 0.00
N LEU A 149 0.91 3.25 0.88
CA LEU A 149 -0.08 4.06 1.57
C LEU A 149 -0.87 4.94 0.59
N PHE A 150 -0.20 5.50 -0.41
CA PHE A 150 -0.85 6.23 -1.50
C PHE A 150 -1.80 5.31 -2.28
N SER A 151 -1.36 4.11 -2.66
CA SER A 151 -2.21 3.11 -3.34
C SER A 151 -3.43 2.75 -2.50
N TYR A 152 -3.27 2.57 -1.19
CA TYR A 152 -4.38 2.30 -0.28
C TYR A 152 -5.33 3.49 -0.17
N ALA A 153 -4.80 4.71 -0.10
CA ALA A 153 -5.62 5.92 -0.10
C ALA A 153 -6.48 6.03 -1.37
N GLN A 154 -6.06 5.47 -2.51
CA GLN A 154 -6.89 5.41 -3.72
C GLN A 154 -7.94 4.29 -3.69
N ARG A 155 -7.65 3.16 -3.02
CA ARG A 155 -8.44 1.92 -3.12
C ARG A 155 -9.42 1.70 -1.96
N PHE A 156 -9.12 2.23 -0.79
CA PHE A 156 -9.88 1.99 0.43
C PHE A 156 -10.39 3.29 1.03
N GLU A 157 -11.43 3.19 1.86
CA GLU A 157 -11.91 4.31 2.66
C GLU A 157 -10.79 4.89 3.51
N TRP A 158 -10.73 6.22 3.58
CA TRP A 158 -9.59 6.89 4.20
C TRP A 158 -9.44 6.54 5.69
N ASP A 159 -10.55 6.39 6.42
CA ASP A 159 -10.52 5.98 7.82
C ASP A 159 -9.90 4.60 8.05
N ALA A 160 -10.20 3.64 7.16
CA ALA A 160 -9.59 2.32 7.17
C ALA A 160 -8.07 2.40 6.92
N VAL A 161 -7.64 3.27 6.00
CA VAL A 161 -6.22 3.49 5.70
C VAL A 161 -5.48 4.11 6.89
N VAL A 162 -6.07 5.07 7.58
CA VAL A 162 -5.49 5.67 8.79
C VAL A 162 -5.37 4.63 9.91
N ARG A 163 -6.42 3.83 10.16
CA ARG A 163 -6.35 2.73 11.14
C ARG A 163 -5.26 1.72 10.82
N TYR A 164 -5.14 1.33 9.55
CA TYR A 164 -4.05 0.46 9.08
C TYR A 164 -2.69 1.11 9.34
N HIS A 165 -2.52 2.40 9.00
CA HIS A 165 -1.26 3.11 9.19
C HIS A 165 -0.81 3.11 10.66
N ILE A 166 -1.72 3.46 11.58
CA ILE A 166 -1.43 3.50 13.02
C ILE A 166 -0.96 2.11 13.51
N ALA A 167 -1.73 1.06 13.22
CA ALA A 167 -1.38 -0.30 13.63
C ALA A 167 -0.07 -0.79 12.99
N PHE A 168 0.13 -0.48 11.70
CA PHE A 168 1.36 -0.83 10.99
C PHE A 168 2.58 -0.14 11.59
N HIS A 169 2.47 1.16 11.87
CA HIS A 169 3.55 1.94 12.45
C HIS A 169 3.91 1.44 13.85
N ASP A 170 2.94 1.08 14.69
CA ASP A 170 3.24 0.46 15.99
C ASP A 170 4.02 -0.84 15.87
N VAL A 171 3.66 -1.72 14.94
CA VAL A 171 4.45 -2.93 14.65
C VAL A 171 5.87 -2.56 14.22
N GLN A 172 6.04 -1.61 13.30
CA GLN A 172 7.37 -1.21 12.84
C GLN A 172 8.23 -0.60 13.95
N ARG A 173 7.63 0.12 14.89
CA ARG A 173 8.36 0.65 16.05
C ARG A 173 8.88 -0.46 16.94
N CYS A 174 8.06 -1.46 17.22
CA CYS A 174 8.48 -2.65 17.98
C CYS A 174 9.64 -3.39 17.29
N GLU A 175 9.54 -3.60 15.97
CA GLU A 175 10.62 -4.20 15.17
C GLU A 175 11.91 -3.38 15.23
N MET A 176 11.81 -2.05 15.08
CA MET A 176 12.98 -1.16 15.13
C MET A 176 13.64 -1.10 16.50
N ARG A 177 12.90 -1.25 17.61
CA ARG A 177 13.49 -1.43 18.95
C ARG A 177 14.37 -2.68 19.04
N ASN A 178 14.06 -3.71 18.24
CA ASN A 178 14.87 -4.91 18.12
C ASN A 178 15.96 -4.79 17.03
N GLY A 179 16.15 -3.60 16.45
CA GLY A 179 17.13 -3.35 15.40
C GLY A 179 16.70 -3.80 14.00
N ASN A 180 15.44 -4.23 13.81
CA ASN A 180 14.93 -4.62 12.50
C ASN A 180 14.25 -3.43 11.80
N TYR A 181 14.87 -2.95 10.71
CA TYR A 181 14.38 -1.81 9.93
C TYR A 181 13.76 -2.21 8.58
N ALA A 182 13.78 -3.50 8.23
CA ALA A 182 13.44 -3.98 6.89
C ALA A 182 11.93 -4.07 6.61
N GLY A 183 11.10 -3.99 7.66
CA GLY A 183 9.64 -4.13 7.54
C GLY A 183 8.95 -2.96 6.84
N TRP A 184 9.58 -1.78 6.81
CA TRP A 184 9.04 -0.62 6.11
C TRP A 184 8.87 -0.91 4.61
N GLY A 185 7.62 -0.85 4.15
CA GLY A 185 7.27 -1.10 2.74
C GLY A 185 6.90 -2.55 2.41
N ILE A 186 6.91 -3.46 3.38
CA ILE A 186 6.33 -4.81 3.24
C ILE A 186 4.89 -4.75 3.75
N PRO A 187 3.86 -5.00 2.92
CA PRO A 187 2.48 -5.03 3.37
C PRO A 187 2.26 -6.07 4.47
N ASN A 188 1.62 -5.69 5.57
CA ASN A 188 1.25 -6.64 6.61
C ASN A 188 -0.14 -7.20 6.29
N VAL A 189 -0.19 -8.41 5.72
CA VAL A 189 -1.42 -9.04 5.23
C VAL A 189 -2.45 -9.21 6.35
N SER A 190 -2.02 -9.54 7.57
CA SER A 190 -2.91 -9.66 8.72
C SER A 190 -3.57 -8.32 9.06
N LEU A 191 -2.81 -7.24 9.12
CA LEU A 191 -3.34 -5.89 9.34
C LEU A 191 -4.23 -5.42 8.18
N MET A 192 -3.90 -5.78 6.94
CA MET A 192 -4.75 -5.50 5.79
C MET A 192 -6.12 -6.19 5.94
N GLY A 193 -6.13 -7.46 6.36
CA GLY A 193 -7.36 -8.20 6.62
C GLY A 193 -8.22 -7.57 7.72
N ILE A 194 -7.60 -7.07 8.79
CA ILE A 194 -8.31 -6.45 9.92
C ILE A 194 -8.86 -5.07 9.56
N HIS A 195 -8.06 -4.23 8.90
CA HIS A 195 -8.39 -2.81 8.74
C HIS A 195 -8.94 -2.44 7.37
N LEU A 196 -8.51 -3.10 6.30
CA LEU A 196 -8.84 -2.70 4.92
C LEU A 196 -9.91 -3.59 4.27
N PHE A 197 -10.02 -4.85 4.69
CA PHE A 197 -11.01 -5.77 4.14
C PHE A 197 -12.43 -5.27 4.37
N GLY A 198 -13.27 -5.30 3.33
CA GLY A 198 -14.64 -4.76 3.37
C GLY A 198 -14.75 -3.24 3.22
N TYR A 199 -13.64 -2.48 3.26
CA TYR A 199 -13.62 -1.01 3.15
C TYR A 199 -13.09 -0.53 1.79
N SER A 200 -13.29 -1.31 0.73
CA SER A 200 -12.88 -0.88 -0.61
C SER A 200 -13.77 0.25 -1.10
N LYS A 201 -13.16 1.31 -1.65
CA LYS A 201 -13.89 2.34 -2.39
C LYS A 201 -14.54 1.65 -3.58
N THR A 202 -15.87 1.67 -3.64
CA THR A 202 -16.58 1.31 -4.87
C THR A 202 -16.10 2.29 -5.94
N ARG A 203 -15.26 1.82 -6.85
CA ARG A 203 -14.90 2.59 -8.03
C ARG A 203 -16.19 2.72 -8.81
N SER A 204 -16.87 3.86 -8.68
CA SER A 204 -18.00 4.21 -9.53
C SER A 204 -17.49 4.31 -10.96
N THR A 205 -17.39 3.18 -11.63
CA THR A 205 -17.53 3.13 -13.08
C THR A 205 -18.89 3.71 -13.38
N THR A 206 -18.92 4.72 -14.23
CA THR A 206 -20.10 5.41 -14.73
C THR A 206 -21.15 4.40 -15.22
N SER A 207 -22.00 3.95 -14.31
CA SER A 207 -23.36 3.55 -14.60
C SER A 207 -24.22 4.58 -13.87
N THR A 208 -24.87 5.40 -14.67
CA THR A 208 -25.81 6.45 -14.25
C THR A 208 -26.84 5.89 -13.28
N SER A 209 -26.59 6.04 -11.99
CA SER A 209 -27.62 5.89 -10.97
C SER A 209 -27.41 6.98 -9.92
N LYS A 210 -28.16 8.07 -10.14
CA LYS A 210 -28.35 9.17 -9.19
C LYS A 210 -28.75 8.58 -7.84
N SER A 211 -28.05 8.93 -6.78
CA SER A 211 -28.57 8.83 -5.42
C SER A 211 -27.98 9.98 -4.61
N SER A 212 -28.80 11.02 -4.53
CA SER A 212 -28.66 12.22 -3.74
C SER A 212 -28.77 11.93 -2.24
N SER A 213 -27.85 12.52 -1.47
CA SER A 213 -28.02 13.10 -0.13
C SER A 213 -28.87 12.34 0.90
N SER A 214 -28.22 11.68 1.87
CA SER A 214 -28.85 11.34 3.15
C SER A 214 -28.73 12.49 4.13
N SER A 215 -29.84 13.23 4.26
CA SER A 215 -30.14 14.11 5.38
C SER A 215 -30.41 13.29 6.66
N THR A 216 -30.24 13.94 7.80
CA THR A 216 -30.21 13.48 9.20
C THR A 216 -31.51 12.88 9.79
N ARG A 217 -31.35 11.81 10.62
CA ARG A 217 -32.17 11.33 11.77
C ARG A 217 -33.60 10.78 11.54
N PRO A 218 -34.26 10.04 12.48
CA PRO A 218 -33.85 9.57 13.82
C PRO A 218 -33.96 8.04 14.08
N SER A 219 -33.49 7.65 15.27
CA SER A 219 -33.52 6.33 15.91
C SER A 219 -34.93 5.73 16.06
N GLY A 220 -35.08 4.44 15.72
CA GLY A 220 -36.34 3.70 15.82
C GLY A 220 -36.48 2.52 14.85
N ARG A 221 -35.38 1.85 14.46
CA ARG A 221 -35.46 0.75 13.49
C ARG A 221 -35.96 -0.53 14.17
N LYS A 222 -37.13 -1.01 13.73
CA LYS A 222 -37.64 -2.36 14.02
C LYS A 222 -36.57 -3.41 13.69
N PRO A 223 -36.49 -4.53 14.42
CA PRO A 223 -35.53 -5.59 14.13
C PRO A 223 -35.74 -6.15 12.70
N LYS A 224 -34.68 -6.68 12.09
CA LYS A 224 -34.62 -6.97 10.64
C LYS A 224 -35.71 -7.95 10.17
N ASP A 225 -36.07 -8.89 11.03
CA ASP A 225 -37.16 -9.86 10.91
C ASP A 225 -38.56 -9.23 10.82
N GLN A 226 -38.71 -7.96 11.18
CA GLN A 226 -39.96 -7.20 11.03
C GLN A 226 -39.92 -6.20 9.87
N GLN A 227 -38.76 -6.06 9.22
CA GLN A 227 -38.60 -5.15 8.09
C GLN A 227 -39.00 -5.82 6.79
N THR A 228 -39.68 -5.07 5.92
CA THR A 228 -40.02 -5.52 4.58
C THR A 228 -38.76 -5.59 3.71
N CYS A 229 -38.60 -6.66 2.94
CA CYS A 229 -37.54 -6.82 1.95
C CYS A 229 -37.82 -5.93 0.73
N PHE A 230 -37.02 -4.88 0.56
CA PHE A 230 -37.15 -3.98 -0.60
C PHE A 230 -36.66 -4.62 -1.89
N ASP A 231 -35.67 -5.51 -1.81
CA ASP A 231 -35.13 -6.20 -2.99
C ASP A 231 -36.15 -7.19 -3.55
N TRP A 232 -36.96 -7.81 -2.70
CA TRP A 232 -38.09 -8.63 -3.16
C TRP A 232 -39.14 -7.78 -3.89
N ASN A 233 -39.50 -6.61 -3.34
CA ASN A 233 -40.44 -5.68 -3.99
C ASN A 233 -39.93 -5.16 -5.35
N LYS A 234 -38.61 -5.10 -5.54
CA LYS A 234 -37.95 -4.74 -6.81
C LYS A 234 -37.68 -5.95 -7.73
N GLY A 235 -38.01 -7.17 -7.29
CA GLY A 235 -37.78 -8.40 -8.04
C GLY A 235 -36.36 -8.94 -8.02
N LEU A 236 -35.49 -8.38 -7.19
CA LEU A 236 -34.08 -8.75 -7.04
C LEU A 236 -33.85 -9.85 -5.98
N CYS A 237 -34.80 -10.04 -5.06
CA CYS A 237 -34.79 -11.15 -4.11
C CYS A 237 -35.89 -12.17 -4.45
N ASN A 238 -35.51 -13.43 -4.66
CA ASN A 238 -36.43 -14.52 -5.04
C ASN A 238 -36.33 -15.76 -4.12
N LYS A 239 -35.57 -15.68 -3.02
CA LYS A 239 -35.37 -16.79 -2.07
C LYS A 239 -36.28 -16.64 -0.85
N ASP A 240 -37.05 -17.67 -0.51
CA ASP A 240 -37.93 -17.72 0.65
C ASP A 240 -37.48 -18.85 1.60
N PRO A 241 -37.04 -18.56 2.85
CA PRO A 241 -36.98 -17.24 3.49
C PRO A 241 -35.87 -16.34 2.92
N CYS A 242 -36.06 -15.02 3.08
CA CYS A 242 -35.12 -14.00 2.61
C CYS A 242 -33.71 -14.20 3.22
N PRO A 243 -32.61 -14.17 2.42
CA PRO A 243 -31.25 -14.32 2.93
C PRO A 243 -30.84 -13.25 3.96
N GLU A 244 -31.43 -12.05 3.86
CA GLU A 244 -31.23 -10.93 4.79
C GLU A 244 -32.16 -10.97 6.02
N GLY A 245 -32.94 -12.04 6.16
CA GLY A 245 -33.88 -12.24 7.27
C GLY A 245 -35.05 -11.25 7.28
N ARG A 246 -35.44 -10.68 6.13
CA ARG A 246 -36.53 -9.70 5.99
C ARG A 246 -37.80 -10.33 5.43
N ILE A 247 -38.96 -9.75 5.72
CA ILE A 247 -40.27 -10.29 5.28
C ILE A 247 -40.54 -9.92 3.82
N HIS A 248 -40.92 -10.90 3.01
CA HIS A 248 -41.44 -10.71 1.65
C HIS A 248 -42.91 -10.31 1.71
N ARG A 249 -43.16 -9.01 1.63
CA ARG A 249 -44.52 -8.44 1.54
C ARG A 249 -44.52 -7.16 0.73
N CYS A 250 -45.63 -6.89 0.06
CA CYS A 250 -45.82 -5.73 -0.78
C CYS A 250 -45.69 -4.46 0.06
N LYS A 251 -44.87 -3.50 -0.37
CA LYS A 251 -44.71 -2.23 0.36
C LYS A 251 -46.01 -1.41 0.42
N ASN A 252 -46.87 -1.54 -0.58
CA ASN A 252 -48.05 -0.68 -0.71
C ASN A 252 -49.30 -1.24 -0.01
N CYS A 253 -49.43 -2.56 0.11
CA CYS A 253 -50.63 -3.20 0.66
C CYS A 253 -50.34 -4.31 1.68
N GLU A 254 -49.06 -4.55 1.98
CA GLU A 254 -48.58 -5.58 2.92
C GLU A 254 -48.90 -7.04 2.54
N SER A 255 -49.47 -7.30 1.36
CA SER A 255 -49.73 -8.67 0.86
C SER A 255 -48.42 -9.42 0.54
N PRO A 256 -48.29 -10.70 0.92
CA PRO A 256 -47.14 -11.53 0.55
C PRO A 256 -47.19 -12.06 -0.89
N ASP A 257 -48.35 -11.92 -1.57
CA ASP A 257 -48.63 -12.62 -2.83
C ASP A 257 -47.99 -11.95 -4.05
N HIS A 258 -47.68 -10.66 -3.94
CA HIS A 258 -47.17 -9.88 -5.06
C HIS A 258 -46.15 -8.83 -4.65
N LYS A 259 -45.21 -8.56 -5.57
CA LYS A 259 -44.22 -7.49 -5.45
C LYS A 259 -44.89 -6.13 -5.68
N GLU A 260 -44.27 -5.04 -5.23
CA GLU A 260 -44.81 -3.67 -5.38
C GLU A 260 -45.23 -3.33 -6.83
N GLY A 261 -44.49 -3.81 -7.83
CA GLY A 261 -44.79 -3.57 -9.24
C GLY A 261 -46.09 -4.22 -9.74
N ALA A 262 -46.61 -5.23 -9.04
CA ALA A 262 -47.85 -5.93 -9.36
C ALA A 262 -48.96 -5.62 -8.34
N CYS A 263 -48.84 -4.53 -7.58
CA CYS A 263 -49.82 -4.19 -6.54
C CYS A 263 -51.12 -3.62 -7.13
N PRO A 264 -52.28 -4.25 -6.90
CA PRO A 264 -53.56 -3.77 -7.40
C PRO A 264 -54.04 -2.48 -6.69
N LYS A 265 -53.47 -2.15 -5.52
CA LYS A 265 -53.76 -0.90 -4.79
C LYS A 265 -52.90 0.29 -5.25
N LYS A 266 -52.11 0.14 -6.33
CA LYS A 266 -51.23 1.19 -6.87
C LYS A 266 -51.90 2.04 -7.98
N THR A 267 -53.19 1.84 -8.23
CA THR A 267 -54.02 2.72 -9.09
C THR A 267 -54.35 4.02 -8.40
#